data_AF-A0A817UJ05-F1
#
_entry.id   AF-A0A817UJ05-F1
#
_cell.length_a   1.000
_cell.length_b   1.000
_cell.length_c   1.000
_cell.angle_alpha   90.00
_cell.angle_beta   90.00
_cell.angle_gamma   90.00
#
_symmetry.space_group_name_H-M   'P 1'
#
loop_
_entity.id
_entity.type
_entity.pdbx_description
1 polymer ?
#
loop_
_entity_poly.entity_id
_entity_poly.type
_entity_poly.pdbx_seq_one_letter_code
_entity_poly.pdbx_strand_id
1 'polypeptide(L)'
;MYSKNKYRTTVCVHEIQKDRDVSGHLVSHGIWEEHLVTRFIRILSTYKQYSFIDIGANLGKYTMYAASLGCSNIISIECFRPNIERIRR
;
A
#
# COMPACT_ATOMS: atom_id res chain seq x y z
N MET A 1 21.33 10.44 1.75
CA MET A 1 21.04 9.35 2.70
C MET A 1 19.62 8.85 2.45
N TYR A 2 19.45 7.73 1.75
CA TYR A 2 18.13 7.11 1.57
C TYR A 2 17.73 6.46 2.90
N SER A 3 16.65 6.96 3.50
CA SER A 3 16.11 6.42 4.75
C SER A 3 15.56 5.02 4.48
N LYS A 4 16.16 3.99 5.09
CA LYS A 4 15.59 2.65 5.10
C LYS A 4 14.19 2.73 5.74
N ASN A 5 13.16 2.42 4.98
CA ASN A 5 11.77 2.47 5.42
C ASN A 5 11.59 1.60 6.68
N LYS A 6 11.24 2.22 7.81
CA LYS A 6 11.08 1.55 9.12
C LYS A 6 9.83 0.66 9.17
N TYR A 7 8.89 0.86 8.27
CA TYR A 7 7.59 0.19 8.29
C TYR A 7 7.58 -0.97 7.30
N ARG A 8 7.32 -2.17 7.83
CA ARG A 8 7.24 -3.41 7.05
C ARG A 8 5.79 -3.74 6.81
N THR A 9 5.46 -4.02 5.55
CA THR A 9 4.14 -4.47 5.14
C THR A 9 4.26 -5.68 4.22
N THR A 10 3.20 -6.46 4.13
CA THR A 10 3.06 -7.55 3.16
C THR A 10 2.07 -7.10 2.10
N VAL A 11 2.41 -7.29 0.83
CA VAL A 11 1.53 -7.06 -0.32
C VAL A 11 1.50 -8.32 -1.15
N CYS A 12 0.31 -8.85 -1.42
CA CYS A 12 0.14 -10.00 -2.31
C CYS A 12 0.13 -9.52 -3.76
N VAL A 13 1.19 -9.78 -4.51
CA VAL A 13 1.31 -9.37 -5.91
C VAL A 13 0.63 -10.35 -6.87
N HIS A 14 0.41 -9.91 -8.12
CA HIS A 14 0.08 -10.83 -9.22
C HIS A 14 1.35 -11.49 -9.77
N GLU A 15 1.16 -12.52 -10.59
CA GLU A 15 2.23 -13.04 -11.43
C GLU A 15 2.75 -11.94 -12.35
N ILE A 16 4.07 -11.77 -12.43
CA ILE A 16 4.71 -10.70 -13.20
C ILE A 16 4.32 -10.75 -14.67
N GLN A 17 4.01 -11.94 -15.22
CA GLN A 17 3.56 -12.07 -16.61
C GLN A 17 2.18 -11.43 -16.85
N LYS A 18 1.33 -11.33 -15.81
CA LYS A 18 -0.02 -10.76 -15.87
C LYS A 18 -0.05 -9.28 -15.49
N ASP A 19 0.87 -8.84 -14.63
CA ASP A 19 1.04 -7.44 -14.23
C ASP A 19 2.53 -7.12 -14.11
N ARG A 20 3.09 -6.58 -15.19
CA ARG A 20 4.51 -6.19 -15.24
C ARG A 20 4.77 -4.85 -14.56
N ASP A 21 3.74 -4.03 -14.44
CA ASP A 21 3.87 -2.65 -13.99
C ASP A 21 3.90 -2.61 -12.47
N VAL A 22 2.76 -2.81 -11.80
CA VAL A 22 2.69 -2.63 -10.34
C VAL A 22 3.32 -3.82 -9.63
N SER A 23 2.88 -5.04 -9.93
CA SER A 23 3.43 -6.25 -9.34
C SER A 23 4.90 -6.44 -9.69
N GLY A 24 5.27 -6.25 -10.97
CA GLY A 24 6.67 -6.34 -11.42
C GLY A 24 7.58 -5.32 -10.74
N HIS A 25 7.15 -4.06 -10.61
CA HIS A 25 7.93 -3.04 -9.91
C HIS A 25 8.03 -3.31 -8.40
N LEU A 26 6.96 -3.77 -7.75
CA LEU A 26 6.99 -4.14 -6.34
C LEU A 26 7.94 -5.31 -6.07
N VAL A 27 7.99 -6.32 -6.94
CA VAL A 27 8.93 -7.44 -6.79
C VAL A 27 10.38 -7.00 -6.99
N SER A 28 10.64 -6.14 -7.98
CA SER A 28 12.01 -5.72 -8.32
C SER A 28 12.59 -4.63 -7.42
N HIS A 29 11.75 -3.69 -6.97
CA HIS A 29 12.19 -2.51 -6.22
C HIS A 29 11.64 -2.46 -4.79
N GLY A 30 10.69 -3.33 -4.42
CA GLY A 30 10.10 -3.39 -3.09
C GLY A 30 9.03 -2.33 -2.80
N ILE A 31 8.96 -1.26 -3.58
CA ILE A 31 8.04 -0.14 -3.38
C ILE A 31 7.58 0.45 -4.71
N TRP A 32 6.32 0.86 -4.78
CA TRP A 32 5.74 1.59 -5.92
C TRP A 32 5.48 3.04 -5.51
N GLU A 33 5.94 4.01 -6.31
CA GLU A 33 5.81 5.47 -6.03
C GLU A 33 6.35 5.89 -4.65
N GLU A 34 7.60 5.53 -4.34
CA GLU A 34 8.23 5.78 -3.03
C GLU A 34 8.05 7.21 -2.50
N HIS A 35 8.15 8.21 -3.38
CA HIS A 35 8.02 9.61 -3.00
C HIS A 35 6.61 9.95 -2.46
N LEU A 36 5.55 9.34 -3.01
CA LEU A 36 4.18 9.51 -2.53
C LEU A 36 3.95 8.74 -1.24
N VAL A 37 4.41 7.49 -1.18
CA VAL A 37 4.36 6.66 0.03
C VAL A 37 5.05 7.37 1.20
N THR A 38 6.20 8.00 0.97
CA THR A 38 6.92 8.73 2.02
C THR A 38 6.11 9.93 2.55
N ARG A 39 5.46 10.69 1.67
CA ARG A 39 4.59 11.80 2.07
C ARG A 39 3.37 11.30 2.85
N PHE A 40 2.74 10.25 2.36
CA PHE A 40 1.61 9.59 3.00
C PHE A 40 1.95 9.10 4.41
N ILE A 41 3.07 8.38 4.57
CA ILE A 41 3.55 7.90 5.87
C ILE A 41 3.76 9.07 6.84
N ARG A 42 4.36 10.17 6.39
CA ARG A 42 4.57 11.37 7.24
C ARG A 42 3.25 11.95 7.73
N ILE A 43 2.25 12.08 6.86
CA ILE A 43 0.92 12.60 7.22
C ILE A 43 0.25 11.68 8.26
N LEU A 44 0.13 10.39 7.97
CA LEU A 44 -0.56 9.44 8.86
C LEU A 44 0.18 9.18 10.16
N SER A 45 1.51 9.22 10.17
CA SER A 45 2.30 9.11 11.40
C SER A 45 2.03 10.28 12.36
N THR A 46 1.68 11.45 11.80
CA THR A 46 1.38 12.66 12.58
C THR A 46 -0.07 12.66 13.07
N TYR A 47 -1.01 12.20 12.24
CA TYR A 47 -2.44 12.26 12.51
C TYR A 47 -3.10 10.87 12.54
N LYS A 48 -2.67 10.03 13.50
CA LYS A 48 -3.13 8.63 13.61
C LYS A 48 -4.62 8.48 13.92
N GLN A 49 -5.25 9.53 14.46
CA GLN A 49 -6.67 9.56 14.79
C GLN A 49 -7.59 9.71 13.58
N TYR A 50 -7.04 10.07 12.41
CA TYR A 50 -7.84 10.23 11.20
C TYR A 50 -8.21 8.89 10.57
N SER A 51 -9.38 8.87 9.94
CA SER A 51 -9.79 7.77 9.10
C SER A 51 -9.14 7.89 7.72
N PHE A 52 -8.76 6.77 7.13
CA PHE A 52 -8.19 6.71 5.79
C PHE A 52 -9.13 5.99 4.83
N ILE A 53 -9.45 6.62 3.69
CA ILE A 53 -10.25 6.02 2.62
C ILE A 53 -9.33 5.87 1.39
N ASP A 54 -9.07 4.63 0.99
CA ASP A 54 -8.22 4.25 -0.14
C ASP A 54 -9.10 3.88 -1.34
N ILE A 55 -9.25 4.78 -2.31
CA ILE A 55 -10.12 4.57 -3.48
C ILE A 55 -9.26 4.16 -4.68
N GLY A 56 -9.60 3.05 -5.31
CA GLY A 56 -8.72 2.42 -6.31
C GLY A 56 -7.52 1.79 -5.63
N ALA A 57 -7.77 1.07 -4.53
CA ALA A 57 -6.74 0.57 -3.63
C ALA A 57 -5.71 -0.36 -4.30
N ASN A 58 -6.03 -0.89 -5.49
CA ASN A 58 -5.18 -1.76 -6.28
C ASN A 58 -4.76 -2.97 -5.43
N LEU A 59 -3.46 -3.25 -5.27
CA LEU A 59 -2.96 -4.31 -4.40
C LEU A 59 -2.99 -3.96 -2.89
N GLY A 60 -3.66 -2.87 -2.50
CA GLY A 60 -3.78 -2.42 -1.11
C GLY A 60 -2.54 -1.71 -0.59
N LYS A 61 -1.68 -1.16 -1.46
CA LYS A 61 -0.39 -0.58 -1.06
C LYS A 61 -0.53 0.45 0.07
N TYR A 62 -1.36 1.48 -0.15
CA TYR A 62 -1.57 2.54 0.85
C TYR A 62 -2.40 2.04 2.03
N THR A 63 -3.42 1.22 1.78
CA THR A 63 -4.20 0.50 2.82
C THR A 63 -3.27 -0.19 3.82
N MET A 64 -2.30 -0.98 3.35
CA MET A 64 -1.42 -1.74 4.23
C MET A 64 -0.39 -0.86 4.95
N TYR A 65 0.10 0.21 4.31
CA TYR A 65 0.92 1.20 5.02
C TYR A 65 0.13 1.90 6.14
N ALA A 66 -1.11 2.33 5.89
CA ALA A 66 -1.97 2.91 6.93
C ALA A 66 -2.19 1.94 8.09
N ALA A 67 -2.45 0.66 7.79
CA ALA A 67 -2.60 -0.39 8.79
C ALA A 67 -1.32 -0.56 9.63
N SER A 68 -0.15 -0.62 8.97
CA SER A 68 1.15 -0.76 9.65
C SER A 68 1.52 0.44 10.54
N LEU A 69 0.94 1.61 10.28
CA LEU A 69 1.13 2.83 11.06
C LEU A 69 0.18 2.92 12.28
N GLY A 70 -0.77 2.00 12.38
CA GLY A 70 -1.78 1.96 13.45
C GLY A 70 -2.95 2.91 13.22
N CYS A 71 -3.27 3.24 11.96
CA CYS A 71 -4.51 3.94 11.63
C CYS A 71 -5.70 3.05 11.99
N SER A 72 -6.58 3.53 12.87
CA SER A 72 -7.64 2.72 13.48
C SER A 72 -8.87 2.52 12.60
N ASN A 73 -9.08 3.40 11.61
CA ASN A 73 -10.23 3.32 10.72
C ASN A 73 -9.78 3.45 9.26
N ILE A 74 -9.79 2.33 8.53
CA ILE A 74 -9.34 2.25 7.15
C ILE A 74 -10.47 1.64 6.31
N ILE A 75 -10.86 2.33 5.25
CA ILE A 75 -11.80 1.82 4.25
C ILE A 75 -11.04 1.71 2.93
N SER A 76 -11.01 0.51 2.37
CA SER A 76 -10.35 0.22 1.09
C SER A 76 -11.41 -0.11 0.05
N ILE A 77 -11.39 0.59 -1.09
CA ILE A 77 -12.37 0.46 -2.17
C ILE A 77 -11.63 0.10 -3.46
N GLU A 78 -11.99 -1.04 -4.03
CA GLU A 78 -11.41 -1.57 -5.26
C GLU A 78 -12.51 -2.28 -6.07
N CYS A 79 -12.48 -2.12 -7.39
CA CYS A 79 -13.49 -2.66 -8.30
C CYS A 79 -13.01 -3.92 -9.04
N PHE A 80 -11.69 -4.10 -9.18
CA PHE A 80 -11.10 -5.26 -9.82
C PHE A 80 -11.02 -6.43 -8.84
N ARG A 81 -11.94 -7.39 -8.99
CA ARG A 81 -12.08 -8.53 -8.07
C ARG A 81 -10.77 -9.25 -7.73
N PRO A 82 -9.85 -9.55 -8.68
CA PRO A 82 -8.57 -10.18 -8.34
C PRO A 82 -7.67 -9.39 -7.38
N ASN A 83 -7.81 -8.05 -7.34
CA ASN A 83 -7.13 -7.18 -6.38
C ASN A 83 -7.82 -7.25 -5.01
N ILE A 84 -9.15 -7.23 -4.98
CA ILE A 84 -9.93 -7.37 -3.73
C ILE A 84 -9.53 -8.64 -2.98
N GLU A 85 -9.43 -9.77 -3.69
CA GLU A 85 -9.01 -11.06 -3.10
C GLU A 85 -7.58 -11.06 -2.56
N ARG A 86 -6.73 -10.14 -3.00
CA ARG A 86 -5.35 -9.96 -2.51
C ARG A 86 -5.28 -9.03 -1.31
N ILE A 87 -6.11 -8.00 -1.26
CA ILE A 87 -6.20 -7.07 -0.12
C ILE A 87 -6.78 -7.79 1.11
N ARG A 88 -7.73 -8.71 0.93
CA ARG A 88 -8.43 -9.40 2.03
C ARG A 88 -7.62 -10.49 2.74
N ARG A 89 -6.42 -10.83 2.26
CA ARG A 89 -5.58 -11.90 2.81
C ARG A 89 -4.71 -11.41 3.95
#